data_AF-A0A6V8CDE4-F1
#
_entry.id   AF-A0A6V8CDE4-F1
#
_cell.length_a   1.000
_cell.length_b   1.000
_cell.length_c   1.000
_cell.angle_alpha   90.00
_cell.angle_beta   90.00
_cell.angle_gamma   90.00
#
_symmetry.space_group_name_H-M   'P 1'
#
loop_
_entity.id
_entity.type
_entity.pdbx_description
1 polymer ?
#
loop_
_entity_poly.entity_id
_entity_poly.type
_entity_poly.pdbx_seq_one_letter_code
_entity_poly.pdbx_strand_id
1 'polypeptide(L)'
;MLDEDRDHIPNVFDDLPHVSGQWQDSDGDGYGDLATGPFPDACPSSSGTASLGQLGCVDSDNDGWDDNTDDCPTSRGFSWFDRQGCEDNDQDGWSTNSGSWTKGDSFILNWKQSLDSDGDGRGDNSGPDCCNTALDNQEPDLFPYNPRQYKDTDGDGWGDDKTDALTGDECPYDYGTSYRDRRGCEDRDGDGASDPRPPEDFPYNWSVAEGADLWPDDPTQWIDT
;
A
#
# COMPACT_ATOMS: atom_id res chain seq x y z
N MET A 1 1.34 -44.52 30.46
CA MET A 1 2.04 -43.24 30.69
C MET A 1 1.15 -42.19 30.08
N LEU A 2 1.03 -41.00 30.69
CA LEU A 2 0.27 -39.91 30.09
C LEU A 2 1.06 -39.40 28.87
N ASP A 3 0.33 -39.10 27.81
CA ASP A 3 0.78 -38.56 26.52
C ASP A 3 -0.36 -37.61 26.09
N GLU A 4 -0.17 -36.32 26.34
CA GLU A 4 -1.23 -35.31 26.24
C GLU A 4 -1.47 -34.84 24.80
N ASP A 5 -0.41 -34.75 24.00
CA ASP A 5 -0.46 -34.27 22.62
C ASP A 5 -0.42 -35.37 21.54
N ARG A 6 -0.21 -36.62 21.96
CA ARG A 6 -0.31 -37.86 21.15
C ARG A 6 0.76 -37.98 20.08
N ASP A 7 1.96 -37.48 20.32
CA ASP A 7 3.08 -37.63 19.41
C ASP A 7 3.91 -38.92 19.63
N HIS A 8 3.48 -39.75 20.59
CA HIS A 8 4.10 -41.00 21.05
C HIS A 8 5.31 -40.84 21.98
N ILE A 9 5.62 -39.62 22.41
CA ILE A 9 6.56 -39.35 23.50
C ILE A 9 5.74 -39.12 24.78
N PRO A 10 5.93 -39.92 25.85
CA PRO A 10 5.18 -39.70 27.08
C PRO A 10 5.62 -38.41 27.80
N ASN A 11 4.69 -37.69 28.45
CA ASN A 11 4.92 -36.42 29.18
C ASN A 11 6.14 -36.37 30.13
N VAL A 12 6.64 -37.52 30.60
CA VAL A 12 7.80 -37.58 31.51
C VAL A 12 9.15 -37.51 30.77
N PHE A 13 9.13 -37.58 29.44
CA PHE A 13 10.27 -37.51 28.53
C PHE A 13 10.06 -36.46 27.44
N ASP A 14 9.06 -35.60 27.62
CA ASP A 14 8.60 -34.64 26.65
C ASP A 14 8.69 -33.27 27.31
N ASP A 15 9.60 -32.44 26.80
CA ASP A 15 9.81 -31.09 27.31
C ASP A 15 8.64 -30.16 26.91
N LEU A 16 7.86 -30.53 25.88
CA LEU A 16 6.77 -29.76 25.30
C LEU A 16 5.47 -30.61 25.19
N PRO A 17 4.90 -31.10 26.33
CA PRO A 17 3.83 -32.12 26.38
C PRO A 17 2.47 -31.71 25.80
N HIS A 18 2.39 -30.54 25.20
CA HIS A 18 1.18 -29.98 24.58
C HIS A 18 1.39 -29.63 23.10
N VAL A 19 2.56 -29.92 22.54
CA VAL A 19 2.99 -29.51 21.20
C VAL A 19 3.36 -30.73 20.38
N SER A 20 2.35 -31.37 19.80
CA SER A 20 2.53 -32.62 19.06
C SER A 20 3.62 -32.50 17.99
N GLY A 21 4.65 -33.36 18.10
CA GLY A 21 5.78 -33.39 17.17
C GLY A 21 6.96 -32.51 17.60
N GLN A 22 6.93 -31.94 18.80
CA GLN A 22 8.06 -31.34 19.50
C GLN A 22 8.19 -32.02 20.86
N TRP A 23 9.37 -32.51 21.20
CA TRP A 23 9.60 -33.21 22.48
C TRP A 23 10.86 -32.77 23.21
N GLN A 24 11.67 -31.91 22.59
CA GLN A 24 12.94 -31.44 23.09
C GLN A 24 12.97 -29.91 23.00
N ASP A 25 13.31 -29.28 24.10
CA ASP A 25 13.48 -27.82 24.25
C ASP A 25 14.80 -27.60 25.00
N SER A 26 15.89 -27.46 24.24
CA SER A 26 17.25 -27.52 24.79
C SER A 26 17.61 -26.32 25.68
N ASP A 27 16.99 -25.17 25.47
CA ASP A 27 17.24 -23.95 26.24
C ASP A 27 16.08 -23.50 27.13
N GLY A 28 14.92 -24.15 27.02
CA GLY A 28 13.79 -24.03 27.94
C GLY A 28 12.91 -22.82 27.67
N ASP A 29 12.84 -22.36 26.42
CA ASP A 29 12.12 -21.15 26.03
C ASP A 29 10.68 -21.38 25.54
N GLY A 30 10.30 -22.65 25.36
CA GLY A 30 8.98 -23.06 24.92
C GLY A 30 8.84 -23.30 23.40
N TYR A 31 9.91 -23.13 22.63
CA TYR A 31 10.01 -23.55 21.23
C TYR A 31 10.81 -24.85 21.11
N GLY A 32 10.39 -25.74 20.22
CA GLY A 32 11.00 -27.07 20.14
C GLY A 32 12.12 -27.18 19.13
N ASP A 33 13.20 -27.90 19.48
CA ASP A 33 14.41 -28.04 18.67
C ASP A 33 14.20 -28.75 17.32
N LEU A 34 13.10 -29.52 17.16
CA LEU A 34 12.89 -30.30 15.96
C LEU A 34 12.47 -29.39 14.80
N ALA A 35 13.40 -29.13 13.88
CA ALA A 35 13.16 -28.28 12.69
C ALA A 35 11.97 -28.73 11.79
N THR A 36 11.51 -29.98 11.90
CA THR A 36 10.35 -30.49 11.16
C THR A 36 9.04 -30.45 11.96
N GLY A 37 9.11 -30.09 13.25
CA GLY A 37 7.96 -29.94 14.13
C GLY A 37 7.25 -28.60 13.92
N PRO A 38 6.07 -28.41 14.54
CA PRO A 38 5.42 -27.11 14.57
C PRO A 38 6.25 -26.09 15.37
N PHE A 39 6.22 -24.83 14.94
CA PHE A 39 6.91 -23.70 15.60
C PHE A 39 8.34 -24.06 16.06
N PRO A 40 9.21 -24.53 15.14
CA PRO A 40 10.55 -24.96 15.52
C PRO A 40 11.38 -23.77 16.00
N ASP A 41 12.17 -24.01 17.03
CA ASP A 41 13.14 -23.05 17.51
C ASP A 41 14.25 -22.84 16.46
N ALA A 42 14.44 -21.59 16.07
CA ALA A 42 15.51 -21.17 15.17
C ALA A 42 16.85 -20.99 15.90
N CYS A 43 16.82 -20.84 17.23
CA CYS A 43 17.95 -20.68 18.12
C CYS A 43 18.04 -21.73 19.27
N PRO A 44 18.13 -23.07 19.00
CA PRO A 44 18.06 -24.17 19.99
C PRO A 44 19.09 -24.22 21.14
N SER A 45 19.94 -23.19 21.27
CA SER A 45 20.97 -23.09 22.30
C SER A 45 20.96 -21.74 23.01
N SER A 46 19.96 -20.89 22.72
CA SER A 46 19.86 -19.52 23.19
C SER A 46 18.41 -19.12 23.36
N SER A 47 17.89 -19.38 24.57
CA SER A 47 16.53 -19.05 24.96
C SER A 47 16.15 -17.62 24.59
N GLY A 48 15.02 -17.49 23.91
CA GLY A 48 14.48 -16.23 23.45
C GLY A 48 12.97 -16.12 23.60
N THR A 49 12.42 -14.99 23.18
CA THR A 49 10.97 -14.72 23.28
C THR A 49 10.35 -14.35 21.94
N ALA A 50 11.15 -14.31 20.87
CA ALA A 50 10.67 -13.99 19.53
C ALA A 50 9.56 -14.96 19.12
N SER A 51 8.45 -14.39 18.64
CA SER A 51 7.26 -15.09 18.15
C SER A 51 6.95 -14.80 16.68
N LEU A 52 7.74 -13.93 16.06
CA LEU A 52 7.79 -13.55 14.65
C LEU A 52 9.26 -13.63 14.19
N GLY A 53 9.50 -13.69 12.88
CA GLY A 53 10.85 -13.87 12.35
C GLY A 53 11.42 -15.25 12.74
N GLN A 54 12.56 -15.25 13.43
CA GLN A 54 13.23 -16.44 13.94
C GLN A 54 12.68 -16.80 15.34
N LEU A 55 11.71 -17.72 15.38
CA LEU A 55 11.07 -18.18 16.61
C LEU A 55 12.08 -18.72 17.62
N GLY A 56 11.90 -18.42 18.91
CA GLY A 56 12.80 -18.85 20.00
C GLY A 56 14.14 -18.09 20.06
N CYS A 57 14.39 -17.16 19.14
CA CYS A 57 15.56 -16.29 19.23
C CYS A 57 15.33 -15.09 20.17
N VAL A 58 16.44 -14.45 20.56
CA VAL A 58 16.44 -13.26 21.42
C VAL A 58 15.61 -12.14 20.78
N ASP A 59 14.70 -11.58 21.58
CA ASP A 59 13.86 -10.42 21.26
C ASP A 59 14.04 -9.42 22.41
N SER A 60 14.86 -8.40 22.17
CA SER A 60 15.38 -7.50 23.19
C SER A 60 14.34 -6.49 23.70
N ASP A 61 13.29 -6.18 22.94
CA ASP A 61 12.24 -5.22 23.32
C ASP A 61 10.84 -5.83 23.50
N ASN A 62 10.73 -7.15 23.29
CA ASN A 62 9.57 -8.00 23.49
C ASN A 62 8.38 -7.62 22.59
N ASP A 63 8.65 -7.14 21.38
CA ASP A 63 7.63 -6.79 20.41
C ASP A 63 7.14 -7.99 19.57
N GLY A 64 7.92 -9.08 19.61
CA GLY A 64 7.65 -10.34 18.95
C GLY A 64 8.68 -10.67 17.86
N TRP A 65 9.41 -9.72 17.29
CA TRP A 65 10.45 -9.98 16.30
C TRP A 65 11.79 -10.31 16.96
N ASP A 66 12.58 -11.19 16.35
CA ASP A 66 13.94 -11.45 16.83
C ASP A 66 14.90 -10.31 16.45
N ASP A 67 15.94 -10.08 17.27
CA ASP A 67 16.91 -9.00 17.11
C ASP A 67 17.62 -8.95 15.72
N ASN A 68 17.68 -10.07 14.98
CA ASN A 68 18.32 -10.09 13.66
C ASN A 68 17.36 -9.75 12.53
N THR A 69 16.06 -9.92 12.73
CA THR A 69 15.01 -9.60 11.75
C THR A 69 14.40 -8.22 12.04
N ASP A 70 14.35 -7.82 13.31
CA ASP A 70 13.85 -6.53 13.75
C ASP A 70 14.79 -5.38 13.29
N ASP A 71 14.22 -4.42 12.56
CA ASP A 71 14.90 -3.20 12.12
C ASP A 71 15.03 -2.16 13.25
N CYS A 72 14.30 -2.34 14.34
CA CYS A 72 14.26 -1.54 15.55
C CYS A 72 14.45 -2.38 16.84
N PRO A 73 15.51 -3.21 16.96
CA PRO A 73 15.65 -4.32 17.93
C PRO A 73 15.72 -3.94 19.42
N THR A 74 15.57 -2.67 19.76
CA THR A 74 15.60 -2.19 21.16
C THR A 74 14.46 -1.21 21.45
N SER A 75 13.53 -1.05 20.51
CA SER A 75 12.44 -0.09 20.54
C SER A 75 11.16 -0.72 20.00
N ARG A 76 10.40 -1.31 20.93
CA ARG A 76 9.17 -2.04 20.66
C ARG A 76 8.31 -1.43 19.56
N GLY A 77 8.02 -2.20 18.53
CA GLY A 77 7.18 -1.81 17.41
C GLY A 77 6.30 -2.93 16.90
N PHE A 78 5.52 -2.66 15.85
CA PHE A 78 4.64 -3.67 15.25
C PHE A 78 4.52 -3.53 13.72
N SER A 79 5.28 -2.63 13.10
CA SER A 79 5.30 -2.51 11.65
C SER A 79 5.87 -3.77 11.00
N TRP A 80 5.44 -4.03 9.77
CA TRP A 80 5.79 -5.25 9.03
C TRP A 80 5.88 -5.07 7.51
N PHE A 81 5.44 -3.93 6.94
CA PHE A 81 5.55 -3.66 5.50
C PHE A 81 6.91 -3.13 5.06
N ASP A 82 7.44 -2.10 5.73
CA ASP A 82 8.70 -1.45 5.36
C ASP A 82 9.86 -1.82 6.30
N ARG A 83 9.77 -1.41 7.58
CA ARG A 83 10.72 -1.80 8.62
C ARG A 83 10.02 -2.74 9.59
N GLN A 84 10.57 -3.91 9.84
CA GLN A 84 9.96 -4.90 10.75
C GLN A 84 10.28 -4.52 12.20
N GLY A 85 9.29 -4.65 13.11
CA GLY A 85 9.48 -4.37 14.55
C GLY A 85 9.67 -2.90 14.92
N CYS A 86 9.39 -1.97 13.99
CA CYS A 86 9.47 -0.54 14.27
C CYS A 86 8.13 0.06 14.73
N GLU A 87 8.21 1.22 15.38
CA GLU A 87 7.05 1.98 15.86
C GLU A 87 6.02 2.17 14.72
N ASP A 88 4.77 1.81 14.97
CA ASP A 88 3.63 1.90 14.05
C ASP A 88 2.46 2.48 14.86
N ASN A 89 2.20 3.77 14.69
CA ASN A 89 1.37 4.52 15.64
C ASN A 89 -0.13 4.31 15.42
N ASP A 90 -0.55 4.05 14.18
CA ASP A 90 -1.96 3.79 13.84
C ASP A 90 -2.24 2.35 13.40
N GLN A 91 -1.22 1.49 13.39
CA GLN A 91 -1.30 0.04 13.21
C GLN A 91 -1.76 -0.37 11.81
N ASP A 92 -1.36 0.39 10.79
CA ASP A 92 -1.60 0.06 9.39
C ASP A 92 -0.53 -0.87 8.78
N GLY A 93 0.53 -1.12 9.53
CA GLY A 93 1.65 -1.99 9.18
C GLY A 93 2.89 -1.26 8.67
N TRP A 94 2.83 0.05 8.43
CA TRP A 94 3.97 0.87 8.02
C TRP A 94 4.63 1.52 9.24
N SER A 95 5.96 1.53 9.26
CA SER A 95 6.71 2.13 10.35
C SER A 95 6.56 3.64 10.33
N THR A 96 6.30 4.26 11.48
CA THR A 96 6.34 5.70 11.66
C THR A 96 7.70 6.26 11.22
N ASN A 97 7.65 7.36 10.49
CA ASN A 97 8.85 8.10 10.10
C ASN A 97 9.63 8.58 11.34
N SER A 98 10.89 8.15 11.48
CA SER A 98 11.71 8.45 12.66
C SER A 98 13.19 8.68 12.33
N GLY A 99 13.79 9.69 12.96
CA GLY A 99 15.20 10.05 12.77
C GLY A 99 15.55 10.38 11.32
N SER A 100 16.38 9.56 10.68
CA SER A 100 16.73 9.69 9.26
C SER A 100 15.86 8.87 8.32
N TRP A 101 14.95 8.04 8.85
CA TRP A 101 14.00 7.26 8.06
C TRP A 101 12.75 8.12 7.77
N THR A 102 12.54 8.42 6.50
CA THR A 102 11.43 9.26 6.01
C THR A 102 10.67 8.57 4.87
N LYS A 103 10.66 7.23 4.86
CA LYS A 103 10.03 6.40 3.82
C LYS A 103 8.97 5.45 4.37
N GLY A 104 8.66 5.59 5.65
CA GLY A 104 7.57 4.89 6.29
C GLY A 104 6.31 5.75 6.25
N ASP A 105 5.47 5.58 7.25
CA ASP A 105 4.16 6.20 7.34
C ASP A 105 4.23 7.73 7.47
N SER A 106 3.72 8.41 6.44
CA SER A 106 3.55 9.87 6.34
C SER A 106 2.30 10.35 7.08
N PHE A 107 1.34 9.48 7.37
CA PHE A 107 0.04 9.78 7.96
C PHE A 107 -0.20 9.01 9.26
N ILE A 108 0.73 9.14 10.22
CA ILE A 108 0.81 8.49 11.55
C ILE A 108 -0.45 8.36 12.43
N LEU A 109 -1.59 8.94 12.07
CA LEU A 109 -2.86 8.84 12.79
C LEU A 109 -4.01 8.33 11.92
N ASN A 110 -3.74 8.04 10.66
CA ASN A 110 -4.72 7.68 9.65
C ASN A 110 -4.32 6.36 8.98
N TRP A 111 -4.72 5.26 9.62
CA TRP A 111 -4.41 3.88 9.22
C TRP A 111 -4.80 3.47 7.78
N LYS A 112 -5.42 4.36 7.02
CA LYS A 112 -5.84 4.18 5.62
C LYS A 112 -4.84 4.71 4.62
N GLN A 113 -4.01 5.66 5.04
CA GLN A 113 -3.02 6.35 4.24
C GLN A 113 -1.69 6.10 4.92
N SER A 114 -0.68 5.73 4.15
CA SER A 114 0.64 5.42 4.69
C SER A 114 1.70 6.18 3.89
N LEU A 115 1.55 6.20 2.57
CA LEU A 115 2.53 6.83 1.68
C LEU A 115 1.97 8.11 1.05
N ASP A 116 2.85 9.07 0.85
CA ASP A 116 2.63 10.33 0.11
C ASP A 116 3.84 10.48 -0.82
N SER A 117 3.75 9.85 -2.00
CA SER A 117 4.89 9.66 -2.88
C SER A 117 5.37 10.94 -3.55
N ASP A 118 4.49 11.95 -3.71
CA ASP A 118 4.81 13.23 -4.33
C ASP A 118 4.79 14.44 -3.38
N GLY A 119 4.31 14.26 -2.15
CA GLY A 119 4.36 15.25 -1.09
C GLY A 119 3.27 16.32 -1.16
N ASP A 120 2.16 16.06 -1.84
CA ASP A 120 1.04 16.99 -1.95
C ASP A 120 0.09 16.97 -0.73
N GLY A 121 0.30 16.01 0.18
CA GLY A 121 -0.47 15.82 1.40
C GLY A 121 -1.70 14.93 1.26
N ARG A 122 -1.89 14.29 0.10
CA ARG A 122 -2.87 13.23 -0.14
C ARG A 122 -2.14 11.88 -0.15
N GLY A 123 -2.76 10.87 0.46
CA GLY A 123 -2.13 9.55 0.54
C GLY A 123 -2.36 8.71 -0.72
N ASP A 124 -1.30 8.00 -1.14
CA ASP A 124 -1.28 7.09 -2.29
C ASP A 124 -2.29 5.94 -2.15
N ASN A 125 -2.43 5.43 -0.92
CA ASN A 125 -3.37 4.37 -0.56
C ASN A 125 -4.60 4.94 0.14
N SER A 126 -5.73 4.24 -0.03
CA SER A 126 -6.97 4.56 0.70
C SER A 126 -7.88 3.35 0.83
N GLY A 127 -8.78 3.41 1.81
CA GLY A 127 -9.76 2.36 2.04
C GLY A 127 -11.05 2.87 2.70
N PRO A 128 -12.20 2.23 2.42
CA PRO A 128 -13.44 2.50 3.14
C PRO A 128 -13.30 2.09 4.61
N ASP A 129 -13.80 2.92 5.53
CA ASP A 129 -13.84 2.50 6.94
C ASP A 129 -15.01 1.54 7.15
N CYS A 130 -14.84 0.61 8.10
CA CYS A 130 -15.96 -0.08 8.71
C CYS A 130 -16.70 0.81 9.74
N CYS A 131 -16.11 1.95 10.13
CA CYS A 131 -16.59 2.90 11.13
C CYS A 131 -16.47 4.35 10.63
N ASN A 132 -17.56 5.12 10.55
CA ASN A 132 -17.47 6.52 10.12
C ASN A 132 -16.58 7.36 11.08
N THR A 133 -15.34 7.66 10.68
CA THR A 133 -14.40 8.50 11.45
C THR A 133 -14.25 9.88 10.82
N ALA A 134 -13.69 10.84 11.58
CA ALA A 134 -13.40 12.18 11.06
C ALA A 134 -12.33 12.19 9.93
N LEU A 135 -11.58 11.09 9.77
CA LEU A 135 -10.52 10.93 8.78
C LEU A 135 -11.04 10.43 7.42
N ASP A 136 -12.29 9.95 7.35
CA ASP A 136 -12.91 9.38 6.14
C ASP A 136 -13.21 10.39 5.02
N ASN A 137 -13.18 11.68 5.32
CA ASN A 137 -13.57 12.72 4.37
C ASN A 137 -12.43 13.19 3.45
N GLN A 138 -11.26 12.55 3.53
CA GLN A 138 -10.14 12.87 2.63
C GLN A 138 -10.24 12.04 1.35
N GLU A 139 -10.41 12.72 0.22
CA GLU A 139 -10.20 12.11 -1.10
C GLU A 139 -8.76 11.59 -1.20
N PRO A 140 -8.55 10.36 -1.72
CA PRO A 140 -7.23 9.79 -1.93
C PRO A 140 -6.48 10.49 -3.06
N ASP A 141 -5.19 10.19 -3.17
CA ASP A 141 -4.42 10.56 -4.35
C ASP A 141 -4.58 9.52 -5.47
N LEU A 142 -5.24 9.91 -6.56
CA LEU A 142 -5.36 9.08 -7.77
C LEU A 142 -4.13 9.17 -8.69
N PHE A 143 -3.22 10.11 -8.43
CA PHE A 143 -1.98 10.29 -9.18
C PHE A 143 -0.75 10.39 -8.24
N PRO A 144 -0.34 9.28 -7.58
CA PRO A 144 0.70 9.24 -6.53
C PRO A 144 2.07 9.86 -6.82
N TYR A 145 2.35 10.23 -8.06
CA TYR A 145 3.66 10.74 -8.49
C TYR A 145 3.56 12.13 -9.13
N ASN A 146 2.43 12.81 -8.99
CA ASN A 146 2.17 14.09 -9.61
C ASN A 146 1.52 15.04 -8.61
N PRO A 147 2.29 15.91 -7.95
CA PRO A 147 1.82 16.71 -6.81
C PRO A 147 0.87 17.86 -7.21
N ARG A 148 0.43 17.86 -8.46
CA ARG A 148 -0.56 18.79 -9.02
C ARG A 148 -1.89 18.11 -9.33
N GLN A 149 -1.94 16.79 -9.33
CA GLN A 149 -3.14 16.02 -9.62
C GLN A 149 -3.37 15.05 -8.48
N TYR A 150 -4.60 14.99 -7.98
CA TYR A 150 -4.99 13.98 -7.00
C TYR A 150 -6.37 13.39 -7.28
N LYS A 151 -7.10 13.98 -8.23
CA LYS A 151 -8.50 13.70 -8.50
C LYS A 151 -8.74 13.52 -9.98
N ASP A 152 -9.61 12.58 -10.31
CA ASP A 152 -10.05 12.20 -11.65
C ASP A 152 -11.55 11.88 -11.51
N THR A 153 -12.40 12.83 -11.90
CA THR A 153 -13.84 12.72 -11.62
C THR A 153 -14.56 11.78 -12.58
N ASP A 154 -14.10 11.63 -13.82
CA ASP A 154 -14.72 10.75 -14.82
C ASP A 154 -13.97 9.43 -15.05
N GLY A 155 -12.78 9.27 -14.47
CA GLY A 155 -12.02 8.04 -14.42
C GLY A 155 -11.25 7.76 -15.71
N ASP A 156 -10.87 8.80 -16.44
CA ASP A 156 -10.24 8.69 -17.76
C ASP A 156 -8.70 8.66 -17.71
N GLY A 157 -8.12 8.91 -16.53
CA GLY A 157 -6.69 8.90 -16.29
C GLY A 157 -6.00 10.25 -16.51
N TRP A 158 -6.74 11.33 -16.73
CA TRP A 158 -6.27 12.71 -16.65
C TRP A 158 -6.76 13.36 -15.35
N GLY A 159 -5.93 14.21 -14.75
CA GLY A 159 -6.27 14.79 -13.45
C GLY A 159 -7.10 16.07 -13.58
N ASP A 160 -8.06 16.29 -12.69
CA ASP A 160 -9.03 17.40 -12.76
C ASP A 160 -8.39 18.81 -12.74
N ASP A 161 -7.16 18.99 -12.22
CA ASP A 161 -6.53 20.30 -12.11
C ASP A 161 -6.00 20.80 -13.47
N LYS A 162 -6.88 21.54 -14.16
CA LYS A 162 -6.61 22.25 -15.43
C LYS A 162 -5.45 23.24 -15.37
N THR A 163 -4.99 23.67 -14.19
CA THR A 163 -3.84 24.57 -14.10
C THR A 163 -2.54 23.86 -14.45
N ASP A 164 -2.50 22.52 -14.39
CA ASP A 164 -1.40 21.75 -14.95
C ASP A 164 -1.58 21.49 -16.45
N ALA A 165 -0.92 22.30 -17.26
CA ALA A 165 -1.02 22.23 -18.73
C ALA A 165 -0.47 20.94 -19.35
N LEU A 166 0.14 20.04 -18.58
CA LEU A 166 0.72 18.79 -19.08
C LEU A 166 -0.15 17.56 -18.77
N THR A 167 -0.73 17.50 -17.58
CA THR A 167 -1.48 16.32 -17.10
C THR A 167 -2.89 16.63 -16.64
N GLY A 168 -3.28 17.91 -16.66
CA GLY A 168 -4.62 18.36 -16.36
C GLY A 168 -5.59 18.04 -17.50
N ASP A 169 -6.74 17.50 -17.11
CA ASP A 169 -7.89 17.17 -17.93
C ASP A 169 -8.65 18.44 -18.33
N GLU A 170 -8.88 18.61 -19.63
CA GLU A 170 -9.63 19.72 -20.20
C GLU A 170 -11.14 19.45 -20.22
N CYS A 171 -11.58 18.20 -20.03
CA CYS A 171 -12.95 17.74 -19.89
C CYS A 171 -13.26 16.91 -18.60
N PRO A 172 -13.00 17.39 -17.36
CA PRO A 172 -13.05 16.61 -16.09
C PRO A 172 -14.33 15.87 -15.70
N TYR A 173 -15.41 16.01 -16.45
CA TYR A 173 -16.69 15.36 -16.12
C TYR A 173 -17.18 14.47 -17.25
N ASP A 174 -16.43 14.39 -18.36
CA ASP A 174 -16.80 13.74 -19.61
C ASP A 174 -15.63 12.87 -20.06
N TYR A 175 -15.68 11.59 -19.68
CA TYR A 175 -14.64 10.62 -19.99
C TYR A 175 -14.11 10.74 -21.42
N GLY A 176 -12.78 10.92 -21.53
CA GLY A 176 -12.10 11.11 -22.79
C GLY A 176 -10.79 10.34 -22.90
N THR A 177 -10.21 10.30 -24.09
CA THR A 177 -8.86 9.70 -24.27
C THR A 177 -7.94 10.55 -25.14
N SER A 178 -8.40 11.72 -25.57
CA SER A 178 -7.61 12.65 -26.36
C SER A 178 -6.37 13.13 -25.58
N TYR A 179 -5.30 13.41 -26.30
CA TYR A 179 -4.03 13.86 -25.72
C TYR A 179 -3.26 14.87 -26.57
N ARG A 180 -3.69 15.12 -27.82
CA ARG A 180 -2.96 15.97 -28.78
C ARG A 180 -3.29 17.44 -28.65
N ASP A 181 -4.58 17.77 -28.55
CA ASP A 181 -5.10 19.13 -28.53
C ASP A 181 -5.68 19.47 -27.15
N ARG A 182 -6.80 18.84 -26.77
CA ARG A 182 -7.38 18.90 -25.43
C ARG A 182 -7.15 17.56 -24.75
N ARG A 183 -6.56 17.52 -23.57
CA ARG A 183 -6.39 16.25 -22.83
C ARG A 183 -7.69 15.84 -22.16
N GLY A 184 -7.98 14.53 -22.12
CA GLY A 184 -9.12 13.95 -21.39
C GLY A 184 -10.50 14.28 -21.97
N CYS A 185 -10.55 14.70 -23.23
CA CYS A 185 -11.82 14.91 -23.93
C CYS A 185 -12.17 13.71 -24.82
N GLU A 186 -13.43 13.60 -25.18
CA GLU A 186 -13.95 12.57 -26.09
C GLU A 186 -13.11 12.50 -27.36
N ASP A 187 -12.66 11.29 -27.71
CA ASP A 187 -11.90 10.94 -28.90
C ASP A 187 -12.44 9.60 -29.38
N ARG A 188 -13.39 9.65 -30.33
CA ARG A 188 -14.19 8.48 -30.69
C ARG A 188 -13.43 7.44 -31.50
N ASP A 189 -12.41 7.86 -32.25
CA ASP A 189 -11.65 6.96 -33.11
C ASP A 189 -10.25 6.60 -32.54
N GLY A 190 -9.80 7.32 -31.51
CA GLY A 190 -8.61 7.02 -30.74
C GLY A 190 -7.31 7.46 -31.41
N ASP A 191 -7.35 8.44 -32.30
CA ASP A 191 -6.16 8.97 -32.95
C ASP A 191 -5.38 10.00 -32.10
N GLY A 192 -6.00 10.42 -30.99
CA GLY A 192 -5.49 11.32 -29.98
C GLY A 192 -6.01 12.75 -30.07
N ALA A 193 -6.74 13.13 -31.12
CA ALA A 193 -7.37 14.44 -31.24
C ALA A 193 -8.80 14.42 -30.69
N SER A 194 -9.20 15.50 -30.00
CA SER A 194 -10.53 15.56 -29.39
C SER A 194 -11.63 15.85 -30.40
N ASP A 195 -12.76 15.20 -30.22
CA ASP A 195 -13.99 15.43 -30.96
C ASP A 195 -14.46 16.90 -30.90
N PRO A 196 -15.09 17.42 -31.97
CA PRO A 196 -15.64 18.76 -31.99
C PRO A 196 -16.88 18.84 -31.09
N ARG A 197 -16.87 19.79 -30.17
CA ARG A 197 -17.95 20.07 -29.22
C ARG A 197 -18.68 21.35 -29.64
N PRO A 198 -20.02 21.34 -29.73
CA PRO A 198 -20.77 22.46 -30.28
C PRO A 198 -20.76 23.69 -29.35
N PRO A 199 -21.00 24.90 -29.86
CA PRO A 199 -20.90 26.15 -29.08
C PRO A 199 -21.81 26.22 -27.84
N GLU A 200 -22.91 25.47 -27.84
CA GLU A 200 -23.82 25.35 -26.70
C GLU A 200 -23.27 24.51 -25.55
N ASP A 201 -22.24 23.70 -25.77
CA ASP A 201 -21.65 22.80 -24.78
C ASP A 201 -20.61 23.53 -23.92
N PHE A 202 -21.01 24.61 -23.25
CA PHE A 202 -20.13 25.40 -22.39
C PHE A 202 -19.94 24.71 -21.02
N PRO A 203 -18.71 24.58 -20.49
CA PRO A 203 -17.47 25.24 -20.92
C PRO A 203 -16.58 24.42 -21.87
N TYR A 204 -17.07 23.31 -22.43
CA TYR A 204 -16.32 22.35 -23.25
C TYR A 204 -16.42 22.58 -24.76
N ASN A 205 -16.99 23.70 -25.20
CA ASN A 205 -17.13 24.05 -26.61
C ASN A 205 -15.74 24.11 -27.28
N TRP A 206 -15.57 23.37 -28.37
CA TRP A 206 -14.31 23.27 -29.10
C TRP A 206 -14.56 22.91 -30.55
N SER A 207 -14.39 23.88 -31.43
CA SER A 207 -14.66 23.72 -32.85
C SER A 207 -13.43 23.23 -33.61
N VAL A 208 -13.64 22.71 -34.82
CA VAL A 208 -12.55 22.39 -35.75
C VAL A 208 -11.65 23.60 -36.03
N ALA A 209 -12.21 24.82 -36.00
CA ALA A 209 -11.42 26.05 -36.18
C ALA A 209 -10.48 26.34 -34.99
N GLU A 210 -10.76 25.76 -33.83
CA GLU A 210 -9.94 25.88 -32.62
C GLU A 210 -8.92 24.73 -32.48
N GLY A 211 -9.09 23.66 -33.27
CA GLY A 211 -8.15 22.54 -33.34
C GLY A 211 -8.77 21.16 -33.09
N ALA A 212 -10.10 21.08 -32.93
CA ALA A 212 -10.80 19.81 -32.80
C ALA A 212 -10.63 18.93 -34.04
N ASP A 213 -10.80 17.63 -33.85
CA ASP A 213 -10.78 16.65 -34.91
C ASP A 213 -11.85 16.94 -35.98
N LEU A 214 -11.40 17.01 -37.23
CA LEU A 214 -12.26 17.20 -38.39
C LEU A 214 -12.92 15.88 -38.84
N TRP A 215 -12.34 14.72 -38.53
CA TRP A 215 -12.89 13.40 -38.86
C TRP A 215 -13.01 12.46 -37.65
N PRO A 216 -13.95 12.72 -36.72
CA PRO A 216 -14.13 11.97 -35.46
C PRO A 216 -14.50 10.48 -35.55
N ASP A 217 -14.47 9.91 -36.75
CA ASP A 217 -14.80 8.51 -37.02
C ASP A 217 -13.73 7.86 -37.93
N ASP A 218 -12.62 8.55 -38.22
CA ASP A 218 -11.52 8.07 -39.08
C ASP A 218 -10.17 8.20 -38.33
N PRO A 219 -9.67 7.11 -37.71
CA PRO A 219 -8.50 7.14 -36.83
C PRO A 219 -7.17 7.40 -37.55
N THR A 220 -7.22 7.72 -38.84
CA THR A 220 -6.06 8.01 -39.68
C THR A 220 -5.96 9.48 -40.07
N GLN A 221 -6.93 10.31 -39.69
CA GLN A 221 -7.02 11.71 -40.10
C GLN A 221 -7.56 12.60 -38.97
N TRP A 222 -6.78 13.62 -38.57
CA TRP A 222 -7.23 14.64 -37.61
C TRP A 222 -7.17 16.09 -38.13
N ILE A 223 -6.46 16.37 -39.23
CA ILE A 223 -6.30 17.73 -39.81
C ILE A 223 -6.27 17.73 -41.35
N ASP A 224 -6.85 18.76 -41.98
CA ASP A 224 -6.81 18.94 -43.44
C ASP A 224 -5.40 19.31 -43.93
N THR A 225 -4.86 18.48 -44.83
CA THR A 225 -3.55 18.67 -45.49
C THR A 225 -3.63 19.58 -46.70
#